data_AF-A0A1V8SHT3-F1
#
_entry.id   AF-A0A1V8SHT3-F1
#
_cell.length_a   1.000
_cell.length_b   1.000
_cell.length_c   1.000
_cell.angle_alpha   90.00
_cell.angle_beta   90.00
_cell.angle_gamma   90.00
#
_symmetry.space_group_name_H-M   'P 1'
#
loop_
_entity.id
_entity.type
_entity.pdbx_description
1 polymer ?
#
loop_
_entity_poly.entity_id
_entity_poly.type
_entity_poly.pdbx_seq_one_letter_code
_entity_poly.pdbx_strand_id
1 'polypeptide(L)'
;MATLGSSRNIWSTLPPPAECLAILVGLAEVSIFGLAGLANTTEFAKGYGLPLPAARPDATADLKDEKDANTQRALVAAIAARNIEKGIIILAFATYWRDRRALGTVVATGLVTTVADLMLVRWYGVKEAVFGHMIGVFNCAAIGGALLYWGRSDPLW
;
A
#
# COMPACT_ATOMS: atom_id res chain seq x y z
N MET A 1 49.53 19.70 -11.77
CA MET A 1 48.10 19.75 -12.17
C MET A 1 47.29 19.21 -11.01
N ALA A 2 46.61 20.10 -10.28
CA ALA A 2 45.90 19.76 -9.05
C ALA A 2 44.67 18.88 -9.33
N THR A 3 44.54 17.79 -8.59
CA THR A 3 43.36 16.94 -8.55
C THR A 3 42.19 17.72 -7.96
N LEU A 4 41.21 18.08 -8.79
CA LEU A 4 39.93 18.63 -8.32
C LEU A 4 39.23 17.53 -7.51
N GLY A 5 39.22 17.71 -6.20
CA GLY A 5 38.52 16.82 -5.27
C GLY A 5 37.05 16.72 -5.68
N SER A 6 36.64 15.52 -6.10
CA SER A 6 35.23 15.15 -6.21
C SER A 6 34.60 15.33 -4.84
N SER A 7 33.89 16.45 -4.64
CA SER A 7 33.00 16.63 -3.50
C SER A 7 31.96 15.51 -3.57
N ARG A 8 32.19 14.43 -2.81
CA ARG A 8 31.19 13.37 -2.62
C ARG A 8 30.01 14.00 -1.89
N ASN A 9 29.02 14.41 -2.67
CA ASN A 9 27.78 14.96 -2.14
C ASN A 9 27.05 13.83 -1.39
N ILE A 10 26.55 14.05 -0.18
CA ILE A 10 25.82 13.00 0.60
C ILE A 10 24.60 12.47 -0.17
N TRP A 11 24.07 13.27 -1.10
CA TRP A 11 23.00 12.90 -2.02
C TRP A 11 23.41 11.82 -3.03
N SER A 12 24.72 11.59 -3.24
CA SER A 12 25.24 10.53 -4.12
C SER A 12 25.17 9.12 -3.50
N THR A 13 24.99 9.02 -2.18
CA THR A 13 24.86 7.73 -1.47
C THR A 13 23.42 7.42 -1.06
N LEU A 14 22.53 8.40 -1.08
CA LEU A 14 21.10 8.22 -0.78
C LEU A 14 20.37 7.58 -1.97
N PRO A 15 19.32 6.76 -1.74
CA PRO A 15 18.45 6.31 -2.81
C PRO A 15 17.77 7.53 -3.45
N PRO A 16 17.53 7.52 -4.77
CA PRO A 16 16.66 8.49 -5.42
C PRO A 16 15.32 8.61 -4.67
N PRO A 17 14.66 9.78 -4.61
CA PRO A 17 13.46 9.96 -3.78
C PRO A 17 12.32 9.01 -4.11
N ALA A 18 12.21 8.57 -5.37
CA ALA A 18 11.23 7.58 -5.77
C ALA A 18 11.46 6.21 -5.08
N GLU A 19 12.73 5.80 -4.88
CA GLU A 19 13.09 4.61 -4.11
C GLU A 19 12.80 4.80 -2.62
N CYS A 20 13.13 5.97 -2.05
CA CYS A 20 12.79 6.31 -0.66
C CYS A 20 11.27 6.26 -0.43
N LEU A 21 10.50 6.81 -1.36
CA LEU A 21 9.04 6.81 -1.29
C LEU A 21 8.47 5.40 -1.47
N ALA A 22 9.07 4.57 -2.34
CA ALA A 22 8.71 3.15 -2.44
C ALA A 22 8.98 2.38 -1.14
N ILE A 23 10.08 2.66 -0.45
CA ILE A 23 10.36 2.09 0.89
C ILE A 23 9.28 2.51 1.88
N LEU A 24 8.92 3.79 1.92
CA LEU A 24 7.84 4.29 2.78
C LEU A 24 6.50 3.61 2.48
N VAL A 25 6.17 3.43 1.19
CA VAL A 25 4.97 2.68 0.78
C VAL A 25 5.05 1.24 1.25
N GLY A 26 6.18 0.55 1.02
CA GLY A 26 6.36 -0.83 1.48
C GLY A 26 6.22 -0.97 3.00
N LEU A 27 6.76 -0.02 3.77
CA LEU A 27 6.59 0.02 5.23
C LEU A 27 5.13 0.27 5.64
N ALA A 28 4.43 1.19 4.99
CA ALA A 28 3.02 1.47 5.26
C ALA A 28 2.12 0.26 4.94
N GLU A 29 2.41 -0.45 3.85
CA GLU A 29 1.72 -1.68 3.43
C GLU A 29 1.88 -2.80 4.47
N VAL A 30 3.08 -3.02 4.98
CA VAL A 30 3.31 -4.00 6.05
C VAL A 30 2.67 -3.56 7.36
N SER A 31 2.88 -2.31 7.79
CA SER A 31 2.51 -1.85 9.13
C SER A 31 1.05 -1.42 9.24
N ILE A 32 0.67 -0.34 8.56
CA ILE A 32 -0.65 0.30 8.65
C ILE A 32 -1.70 -0.58 7.97
N PHE A 33 -1.43 -1.02 6.74
CA PHE A 33 -2.43 -1.75 5.96
C PHE A 33 -2.41 -3.27 6.17
N GLY A 34 -1.34 -3.78 6.77
CA GLY A 34 -1.14 -5.19 7.05
C GLY A 34 -1.34 -5.53 8.52
N LEU A 35 -0.33 -5.29 9.35
CA LEU A 35 -0.32 -5.66 10.76
C LEU A 35 -1.43 -4.97 11.58
N ALA A 36 -1.63 -3.66 11.41
CA ALA A 36 -2.71 -2.96 12.09
C ALA A 36 -4.09 -3.41 11.58
N GLY A 37 -4.20 -3.75 10.29
CA GLY A 37 -5.41 -4.34 9.70
C GLY A 37 -5.77 -5.71 10.29
N LEU A 38 -4.77 -6.56 10.54
CA LEU A 38 -4.95 -7.84 11.24
C LEU A 38 -5.30 -7.65 12.71
N ALA A 39 -4.70 -6.66 13.38
CA ALA A 39 -4.95 -6.39 14.79
C ALA A 39 -6.37 -5.86 15.04
N ASN A 40 -6.92 -5.07 14.11
CA ASN A 40 -8.28 -4.55 14.21
C ASN A 40 -8.99 -4.49 12.85
N THR A 41 -9.57 -5.63 12.46
CA THR A 41 -10.28 -5.77 11.17
C THR A 41 -11.48 -4.85 11.05
N THR A 42 -12.13 -4.50 12.16
CA THR A 42 -13.34 -3.65 12.15
C THR A 42 -12.99 -2.21 11.79
N GLU A 43 -11.95 -1.63 12.40
CA GLU A 43 -11.48 -0.29 12.03
C GLU A 43 -10.88 -0.28 10.64
N PHE A 44 -10.13 -1.33 10.28
CA PHE A 44 -9.54 -1.44 8.94
C PHE A 44 -10.61 -1.46 7.83
N ALA A 45 -11.70 -2.19 8.04
CA ALA A 45 -12.80 -2.25 7.07
C ALA A 45 -13.50 -0.89 6.86
N LYS A 46 -13.55 -0.03 7.90
CA LYS A 46 -14.04 1.36 7.75
C LYS A 46 -13.17 2.16 6.81
N GLY A 47 -11.84 1.96 6.84
CA GLY A 47 -10.90 2.58 5.91
C GLY A 47 -11.15 2.20 4.45
N TYR A 48 -11.70 1.01 4.19
CA TYR A 48 -12.16 0.55 2.88
C TYR A 48 -13.62 0.94 2.58
N GLY A 49 -14.26 1.75 3.43
CA GLY A 49 -15.66 2.13 3.28
C GLY A 49 -16.63 0.95 3.40
N LEU A 50 -16.23 -0.17 4.01
CA LEU A 50 -17.05 -1.38 4.15
C LEU A 50 -17.23 -1.71 5.65
N PRO A 51 -18.02 -0.93 6.40
CA PRO A 51 -18.14 -1.10 7.84
C PRO A 51 -18.70 -2.49 8.18
N LEU A 52 -17.97 -3.23 9.01
CA LEU A 52 -18.42 -4.53 9.51
C LEU A 52 -19.49 -4.32 10.60
N PRO A 53 -20.48 -5.22 10.70
CA PRO A 53 -21.41 -5.21 11.81
C PRO A 53 -20.67 -5.34 13.15
N ALA A 54 -21.03 -4.51 14.12
CA ALA A 54 -20.55 -4.64 15.49
C ALA A 54 -20.93 -6.02 16.03
N ALA A 55 -20.03 -6.66 16.79
CA ALA A 55 -20.40 -7.86 17.55
C ALA A 55 -21.53 -7.48 18.51
N ARG A 56 -22.73 -8.02 18.30
CA ARG A 56 -23.84 -7.80 19.24
C ARG A 56 -23.60 -8.69 20.46
N PRO A 57 -23.62 -8.13 21.69
CA PRO A 57 -23.51 -8.92 22.92
C PRO A 57 -24.79 -9.71 23.25
N ASP A 58 -25.83 -9.58 22.44
CA ASP A 58 -27.17 -10.07 22.71
C ASP A 58 -27.27 -11.56 22.36
N ALA A 59 -27.62 -12.40 23.34
CA ALA A 59 -27.75 -13.86 23.24
C ALA A 59 -28.86 -14.38 22.30
N THR A 60 -29.42 -13.50 21.46
CA THR A 60 -30.46 -13.81 20.45
C THR A 60 -29.99 -13.59 19.01
N ALA A 61 -28.71 -13.27 18.80
CA ALA A 61 -28.15 -13.27 17.45
C ALA A 61 -28.26 -14.68 16.85
N ASP A 62 -28.94 -14.80 15.71
CA ASP A 62 -29.00 -16.05 14.97
C ASP A 62 -27.57 -16.52 14.66
N LEU A 63 -27.29 -17.81 14.88
CA LEU A 63 -25.97 -18.43 14.61
C LEU A 63 -25.49 -18.17 13.16
N LYS A 64 -26.43 -17.90 12.25
CA LYS A 64 -26.16 -17.51 10.87
C LYS A 64 -25.54 -16.11 10.76
N ASP A 65 -26.05 -15.13 11.51
CA ASP A 65 -25.54 -13.75 11.53
C ASP A 65 -24.13 -13.67 12.11
N GLU A 66 -23.84 -14.48 13.15
CA GLU A 66 -22.51 -14.55 13.74
C GLU A 66 -21.49 -15.19 12.79
N LYS A 67 -21.89 -16.26 12.08
CA LYS A 67 -21.05 -16.92 11.07
C LYS A 67 -20.77 -15.98 9.89
N ASP A 68 -21.77 -15.23 9.43
CA ASP A 68 -21.62 -14.27 8.34
C ASP A 68 -20.70 -13.12 8.75
N ALA A 69 -20.84 -12.59 9.97
CA ALA A 69 -19.96 -11.55 10.51
C ALA A 69 -18.50 -12.04 10.67
N ASN A 70 -18.30 -13.26 11.16
CA ASN A 70 -16.96 -13.86 11.27
C ASN A 70 -16.33 -14.13 9.90
N THR A 71 -17.14 -14.53 8.91
CA THR A 71 -16.68 -14.71 7.53
C THR A 71 -16.22 -13.37 6.93
N GLN A 72 -16.98 -12.29 7.12
CA GLN A 72 -16.58 -10.97 6.66
C GLN A 72 -15.29 -10.47 7.34
N ARG A 73 -15.14 -10.68 8.64
CA ARG A 73 -13.89 -10.37 9.37
C ARG A 73 -12.70 -11.15 8.81
N ALA A 74 -12.89 -12.45 8.54
CA ALA A 74 -11.84 -13.28 7.96
C ALA A 74 -11.43 -12.82 6.55
N LEU A 75 -12.39 -12.39 5.72
CA LEU A 75 -12.09 -11.80 4.41
C LEU A 75 -11.31 -10.50 4.53
N VAL A 76 -11.68 -9.62 5.47
CA VAL A 76 -10.95 -8.38 5.75
C VAL A 76 -9.53 -8.67 6.26
N ALA A 77 -9.37 -9.64 7.15
CA ALA A 77 -8.05 -10.09 7.61
C ALA A 77 -7.21 -10.66 6.45
N ALA A 78 -7.81 -11.38 5.51
CA ALA A 78 -7.12 -11.88 4.32
C ALA A 78 -6.63 -10.74 3.41
N ILE A 79 -7.38 -9.64 3.30
CA ILE A 79 -6.93 -8.43 2.59
C ILE A 79 -5.72 -7.82 3.29
N ALA A 80 -5.76 -7.69 4.61
CA ALA A 80 -4.64 -7.20 5.40
C ALA A 80 -3.38 -8.08 5.21
N ALA A 81 -3.53 -9.41 5.23
CA ALA A 81 -2.43 -10.33 4.95
C ALA A 81 -1.81 -10.14 3.55
N ARG A 82 -2.62 -9.86 2.53
CA ARG A 82 -2.13 -9.54 1.16
C ARG A 82 -1.36 -8.23 1.12
N ASN A 83 -1.72 -7.24 1.93
CA ASN A 83 -0.93 -6.00 2.04
C ASN A 83 0.43 -6.23 2.71
N ILE A 84 0.53 -7.17 3.67
CA ILE A 84 1.82 -7.60 4.22
C ILE A 84 2.70 -8.21 3.12
N GLU A 85 2.17 -9.15 2.35
CA GLU A 85 2.89 -9.76 1.23
C GLU A 85 3.37 -8.71 0.23
N LYS A 86 2.46 -7.83 -0.23
CA LYS A 86 2.76 -6.73 -1.16
C LYS A 86 3.85 -5.81 -0.63
N GLY A 87 3.76 -5.42 0.64
CA GLY A 87 4.74 -4.57 1.29
C GLY A 87 6.12 -5.23 1.40
N ILE A 88 6.18 -6.51 1.75
CA ILE A 88 7.43 -7.29 1.79
C ILE A 88 8.07 -7.34 0.39
N ILE A 89 7.30 -7.58 -0.66
CA ILE A 89 7.81 -7.60 -2.05
C ILE A 89 8.40 -6.24 -2.43
N ILE A 90 7.68 -5.14 -2.16
CA ILE A 90 8.18 -3.77 -2.42
C ILE A 90 9.49 -3.52 -1.67
N LEU A 91 9.55 -3.87 -0.38
CA LEU A 91 10.75 -3.69 0.44
C LEU A 91 11.92 -4.54 -0.06
N ALA A 92 11.67 -5.78 -0.49
CA ALA A 92 12.71 -6.64 -1.03
C ALA A 92 13.28 -6.06 -2.34
N PHE A 93 12.45 -5.57 -3.25
CA PHE A 93 12.92 -4.91 -4.47
C PHE A 93 13.65 -3.59 -4.19
N ALA A 94 13.19 -2.82 -3.20
CA ALA A 94 13.79 -1.53 -2.87
C ALA A 94 15.13 -1.66 -2.11
N THR A 95 15.25 -2.64 -1.21
CA THR A 95 16.40 -2.73 -0.28
C THR A 95 17.36 -3.86 -0.59
N TYR A 96 16.86 -5.02 -1.05
CA TYR A 96 17.68 -6.21 -1.27
C TYR A 96 18.12 -6.34 -2.73
N TRP A 97 17.17 -6.45 -3.67
CA TRP A 97 17.50 -6.58 -5.09
C TRP A 97 17.97 -5.26 -5.71
N ARG A 98 17.45 -4.13 -5.20
CA ARG A 98 17.79 -2.77 -5.66
C ARG A 98 17.61 -2.57 -7.18
N ASP A 99 16.67 -3.31 -7.77
CA ASP A 99 16.26 -3.15 -9.16
C ASP A 99 15.07 -2.19 -9.24
N ARG A 100 15.34 -0.97 -9.71
CA ARG A 100 14.36 0.11 -9.79
C ARG A 100 13.26 -0.15 -10.82
N ARG A 101 13.56 -0.84 -11.93
CA ARG A 101 12.55 -1.14 -12.96
C ARG A 101 11.60 -2.20 -12.48
N ALA A 102 12.13 -3.24 -11.82
CA ALA A 102 11.32 -4.24 -11.16
C ALA A 102 10.49 -3.61 -10.03
N LEU A 103 11.09 -2.75 -9.19
CA LEU A 103 10.39 -2.00 -8.15
C LEU A 103 9.26 -1.12 -8.73
N GLY A 104 9.54 -0.37 -9.80
CA GLY A 104 8.55 0.45 -10.50
C GLY A 104 7.41 -0.39 -11.06
N THR A 105 7.71 -1.58 -11.60
CA THR A 105 6.70 -2.53 -12.08
C THR A 105 5.82 -3.04 -10.94
N VAL A 106 6.42 -3.45 -9.82
CA VAL A 106 5.68 -3.90 -8.63
C VAL A 106 4.77 -2.78 -8.11
N VAL A 107 5.29 -1.56 -7.93
CA VAL A 107 4.51 -0.41 -7.46
C VAL A 107 3.39 -0.06 -8.45
N ALA A 108 3.66 -0.11 -9.76
CA ALA A 108 2.66 0.14 -10.78
C ALA A 108 1.58 -0.95 -10.82
N THR A 109 1.91 -2.22 -10.58
CA THR A 109 0.88 -3.27 -10.45
C THR A 109 -0.03 -3.04 -9.23
N GLY A 110 0.48 -2.39 -8.18
CA GLY A 110 -0.33 -1.92 -7.05
C GLY A 110 -1.45 -0.96 -7.45
N LEU A 111 -1.30 -0.21 -8.54
CA LEU A 111 -2.36 0.65 -9.09
C LEU A 111 -3.62 -0.16 -9.43
N VAL A 112 -3.46 -1.38 -9.95
CA VAL A 112 -4.58 -2.27 -10.28
C VAL A 112 -5.40 -2.57 -9.03
N THR A 113 -4.74 -2.89 -7.92
CA THR A 113 -5.41 -3.16 -6.64
C THR A 113 -6.12 -1.92 -6.12
N THR A 114 -5.51 -0.73 -6.18
CA THR A 114 -6.13 0.50 -5.69
C THR A 114 -7.32 0.95 -6.54
N VAL A 115 -7.28 0.73 -7.85
CA VAL A 115 -8.43 0.96 -8.73
C VAL A 115 -9.55 -0.03 -8.43
N ALA A 116 -9.23 -1.30 -8.18
CA ALA A 116 -10.23 -2.28 -7.76
C ALA A 116 -10.88 -1.89 -6.43
N ASP A 117 -10.11 -1.42 -5.45
CA ASP A 117 -10.62 -0.92 -4.17
C ASP A 117 -11.57 0.26 -4.38
N LEU A 118 -11.17 1.23 -5.22
CA LEU A 118 -12.02 2.37 -5.57
C LEU A 118 -13.36 1.92 -6.17
N MET A 119 -13.35 0.92 -7.04
CA MET A 119 -14.56 0.37 -7.65
C MET A 119 -15.42 -0.36 -6.62
N LEU A 120 -14.82 -1.14 -5.72
CA LEU A 120 -15.52 -1.83 -4.64
C LEU A 120 -16.20 -0.84 -3.69
N VAL A 121 -15.50 0.20 -3.24
CA VAL A 121 -16.08 1.23 -2.37
C VAL A 121 -17.21 1.97 -3.07
N ARG A 122 -17.04 2.29 -4.35
CA ARG A 122 -18.06 2.99 -5.15
C ARG A 122 -19.35 2.17 -5.32
N TRP A 123 -19.24 0.85 -5.44
CA TRP A 123 -20.38 -0.03 -5.70
C TRP A 123 -21.03 -0.57 -4.43
N TYR A 124 -20.23 -0.91 -3.42
CA TYR A 124 -20.68 -1.65 -2.24
C TYR A 124 -20.41 -0.93 -0.92
N GLY A 125 -19.58 0.12 -0.94
CA GLY A 125 -19.15 0.84 0.26
C GLY A 125 -19.81 2.20 0.46
N VAL A 126 -19.27 2.91 1.43
CA VAL A 126 -19.64 4.28 1.80
C VAL A 126 -19.03 5.24 0.78
N LYS A 127 -19.88 6.00 0.07
CA LYS A 127 -19.46 6.85 -1.07
C LYS A 127 -18.48 7.94 -0.67
N GLU A 128 -18.55 8.40 0.57
CA GLU A 128 -17.67 9.40 1.15
C GLU A 128 -16.21 8.92 1.23
N ALA A 129 -15.98 7.60 1.32
CA ALA A 129 -14.64 7.01 1.35
C ALA A 129 -13.96 6.97 -0.05
N VAL A 130 -14.72 7.12 -1.14
CA VAL A 130 -14.23 7.04 -2.53
C VAL A 130 -13.09 8.05 -2.78
N PHE A 131 -13.17 9.25 -2.20
CA PHE A 131 -12.15 10.28 -2.38
C PHE A 131 -10.78 9.86 -1.81
N GLY A 132 -10.76 9.17 -0.67
CA GLY A 132 -9.53 8.64 -0.08
C GLY A 132 -8.84 7.62 -1.01
N HIS A 133 -9.63 6.73 -1.63
CA HIS A 133 -9.09 5.76 -2.59
C HIS A 133 -8.59 6.40 -3.88
N MET A 134 -9.18 7.50 -4.35
CA MET A 134 -8.67 8.25 -5.51
C MET A 134 -7.28 8.85 -5.27
N ILE A 135 -7.01 9.33 -4.06
CA ILE A 135 -5.66 9.81 -3.68
C ILE A 135 -4.66 8.64 -3.74
N GLY A 136 -5.06 7.46 -3.28
CA GLY A 136 -4.27 6.24 -3.40
C GLY A 136 -3.91 5.91 -4.86
N VAL A 137 -4.91 5.95 -5.76
CA VAL A 137 -4.70 5.71 -7.20
C VAL A 137 -3.68 6.70 -7.78
N PHE A 138 -3.81 7.98 -7.46
CA PHE A 138 -2.87 9.00 -7.92
C PHE A 138 -1.44 8.74 -7.41
N ASN A 139 -1.30 8.40 -6.13
CA ASN A 139 0.01 8.12 -5.54
C ASN A 139 0.67 6.89 -6.17
N CYS A 140 -0.06 5.79 -6.36
CA CYS A 140 0.50 4.59 -7.02
C CYS A 140 0.93 4.89 -8.46
N ALA A 141 0.13 5.66 -9.21
CA ALA A 141 0.45 6.04 -10.59
C ALA A 141 1.67 6.98 -10.65
N ALA A 142 1.72 8.00 -9.78
CA ALA A 142 2.81 8.97 -9.73
C ALA A 142 4.13 8.30 -9.31
N ILE A 143 4.11 7.48 -8.26
CA ILE A 143 5.31 6.81 -7.74
C ILE A 143 5.79 5.73 -8.70
N GLY A 144 4.89 4.85 -9.15
CA GLY A 144 5.22 3.80 -10.12
C GLY A 144 5.72 4.38 -11.44
N GLY A 145 5.04 5.42 -11.97
CA GLY A 145 5.45 6.15 -13.16
C GLY A 145 6.82 6.81 -12.99
N ALA A 146 7.08 7.46 -11.87
CA ALA A 146 8.38 8.10 -11.60
C ALA A 146 9.53 7.09 -11.47
N LEU A 147 9.27 5.90 -10.92
CA LEU A 147 10.24 4.81 -10.84
C LEU A 147 10.58 4.24 -12.22
N LEU A 148 9.60 4.16 -13.11
CA LEU A 148 9.76 3.64 -14.48
C LEU A 148 10.37 4.67 -15.44
N TYR A 149 10.05 5.96 -15.26
CA TYR A 149 10.43 7.03 -16.19
C TYR A 149 11.81 7.64 -15.88
N TRP A 150 12.10 8.01 -14.63
CA TRP A 150 13.37 8.66 -14.28
C TRP A 150 14.48 7.66 -14.01
N GLY A 151 15.62 7.85 -14.68
CA GLY A 151 16.83 7.07 -14.47
C GLY A 151 17.59 7.50 -13.20
N ARG A 152 18.59 6.69 -12.81
CA ARG A 152 19.57 7.05 -11.76
C ARG A 152 20.69 7.97 -12.28
N SER A 153 20.65 8.27 -13.57
CA SER A 153 21.63 9.05 -14.33
C SER A 153 20.96 10.18 -15.10
N ASP A 154 19.75 10.58 -14.69
CA ASP A 154 19.01 11.69 -15.31
C ASP A 154 19.55 13.02 -14.76
N PRO A 155 19.57 14.12 -15.52
CA PRO A 155 20.16 15.39 -15.06
C PRO A 155 19.49 16.00 -13.82
N LEU A 156 18.26 15.57 -13.51
CA LEU A 156 17.52 15.94 -12.30
C LEU A 156 17.87 15.03 -11.09
N TRP A 157 18.69 13.98 -11.29
CA TRP A 157 19.23 13.02 -10.31
C TRP A 157 20.61 12.46 -10.70
#